data_AF-A0A543CKL1-F1
#
_entry.id   AF-A0A543CKL1-F1
#
_cell.length_a   1.000
_cell.length_b   1.000
_cell.length_c   1.000
_cell.angle_alpha   90.00
_cell.angle_beta   90.00
_cell.angle_gamma   90.00
#
_symmetry.space_group_name_H-M   'P 1'
#
loop_
_entity.id
_entity.type
_entity.pdbx_description
1 polymer ?
#
loop_
_entity_poly.entity_id
_entity_poly.type
_entity_poly.pdbx_seq_one_letter_code
_entity_poly.pdbx_strand_id
1 'polypeptide(L)' 'MYAWLWRHLPGNTVGRACVTLAAVIILGLLLWYSLFPWVEPKLQFDHGTVGGGTSAPASPNP' A
#
# COMPACT_ATOMS: atom_id res chain seq x y z
N MET A 1 15.55 28.70 11.50
CA MET A 1 15.22 27.27 11.36
C MET A 1 14.86 26.81 9.93
N TYR A 2 15.20 27.57 8.88
CA TYR A 2 15.31 27.03 7.50
C TYR A 2 16.71 27.32 6.91
N ALA A 3 17.51 28.14 7.58
CA ALA A 3 18.80 28.61 7.12
C ALA A 3 19.84 27.50 6.85
N TRP A 4 19.72 26.33 7.49
CA TRP A 4 20.65 25.23 7.28
C TRP A 4 20.41 24.48 5.96
N LEU A 5 19.13 24.33 5.55
CA LEU A 5 18.74 23.67 4.30
C LEU A 5 18.97 24.56 3.05
N TRP A 6 19.04 25.88 3.24
CA TRP A 6 19.41 26.83 2.18
C TRP A 6 20.92 26.91 1.92
N ARG A 7 21.75 26.31 2.79
CA ARG A 7 23.21 26.41 2.74
C ARG A 7 23.88 25.28 1.95
N HIS A 8 23.11 24.29 1.47
CA HIS A 8 23.67 23.05 0.94
C HIS A 8 23.68 22.90 -0.59
N LEU A 9 23.20 23.85 -1.40
CA LEU A 9 23.49 23.81 -2.85
C LEU A 9 23.61 25.20 -3.52
N PRO A 10 24.71 25.43 -4.28
CA PRO A 10 24.86 26.57 -5.18
C PRO A 10 24.00 26.35 -6.43
N GLY A 11 23.03 27.24 -6.67
CA GLY A 11 22.28 27.30 -7.92
C GLY A 11 20.90 26.61 -7.93
N ASN A 12 19.90 27.43 -8.26
CA ASN A 12 18.60 27.15 -8.85
C ASN A 12 17.58 26.22 -8.14
N THR A 13 16.32 26.66 -8.17
CA THR A 13 15.08 26.00 -7.70
C THR A 13 14.92 24.53 -8.11
N VAL A 14 15.65 24.08 -9.14
CA VAL A 14 15.68 22.71 -9.65
C VAL A 14 16.15 21.69 -8.61
N GLY A 15 17.17 22.02 -7.79
CA GLY A 15 17.66 21.09 -6.77
C GLY A 15 16.61 20.77 -5.70
N ARG A 16 15.80 21.76 -5.35
CA ARG A 16 14.67 21.57 -4.41
C ARG A 16 13.57 20.71 -5.00
N ALA A 17 13.23 20.97 -6.26
CA ALA A 17 12.26 20.16 -6.98
C ALA A 17 12.72 18.70 -7.08
N CYS A 18 14.01 18.45 -7.35
CA CYS A 18 14.57 17.09 -7.36
C CYS A 18 14.46 16.40 -6.00
N VAL A 19 14.75 17.08 -4.89
CA VAL A 19 14.66 16.46 -3.55
C VAL A 19 13.22 16.14 -3.19
N THR A 20 12.27 17.04 -3.45
CA THR A 20 10.84 16.77 -3.20
C THR A 20 10.32 15.66 -4.09
N LEU A 21 10.71 15.64 -5.38
CA LEU A 21 10.31 14.60 -6.31
C LEU A 21 10.89 13.24 -5.90
N ALA A 22 12.16 13.20 -5.51
CA ALA A 22 12.81 12.00 -4.99
C ALA A 22 12.13 11.49 -3.72
N ALA A 23 11.77 12.38 -2.78
CA ALA A 23 11.05 11.99 -1.57
C ALA A 23 9.68 11.37 -1.89
N VAL A 24 8.92 11.93 -2.83
CA VAL A 24 7.64 11.37 -3.29
C VAL A 24 7.82 10.01 -3.95
N ILE A 25 8.83 9.85 -4.82
CA ILE A 25 9.14 8.58 -5.48
C ILE A 25 9.51 7.52 -4.45
N ILE A 26 10.39 7.85 -3.49
CA ILE A 26 10.78 6.92 -2.41
C ILE A 26 9.56 6.50 -1.62
N LEU A 27 8.69 7.44 -1.25
CA LEU A 27 7.47 7.14 -0.50
C LEU A 27 6.53 6.24 -1.33
N GLY A 28 6.33 6.55 -2.60
CA GLY A 28 5.53 5.73 -3.52
C GLY A 28 6.08 4.31 -3.67
N LEU A 29 7.39 4.14 -3.82
CA LEU A 29 8.05 2.83 -3.87
C LEU A 29 7.88 2.09 -2.54
N LEU A 30 8.04 2.77 -1.41
CA LEU A 30 7.84 2.16 -0.10
C LEU A 30 6.40 1.68 0.08
N LEU A 31 5.42 2.50 -0.34
CA LEU A 31 4.02 2.11 -0.31
C LEU A 31 3.75 0.93 -1.26
N TRP A 32 4.37 0.92 -2.44
CA TRP A 32 4.20 -0.16 -3.41
C TRP A 32 4.81 -1.47 -2.91
N TYR A 33 6.04 -1.46 -2.41
CA TYR A 33 6.76 -2.67 -2.00
C TYR A 33 6.50 -3.10 -0.57
N SER A 34 5.97 -2.23 0.29
CA SER A 34 5.72 -2.53 1.70
C SER A 34 4.23 -2.52 2.03
N LEU A 35 3.47 -1.54 1.53
CA LEU A 35 2.04 -1.42 1.83
C LEU A 35 1.24 -2.48 1.07
N PHE A 36 1.46 -2.73 -0.22
CA PHE A 36 0.74 -3.80 -0.92
C PHE A 36 0.90 -5.17 -0.28
N PRO A 37 2.12 -5.69 -0.02
CA PRO A 37 2.25 -6.99 0.63
C PRO A 37 1.68 -7.01 2.06
N TRP A 38 1.54 -5.86 2.72
CA TRP A 38 0.89 -5.78 4.03
C TRP A 38 -0.64 -5.62 3.96
N VAL A 39 -1.14 -4.94 2.93
CA VAL A 39 -2.56 -4.67 2.67
C VAL A 39 -3.22 -5.87 1.97
N GLU A 40 -2.53 -6.58 1.10
CA GLU A 40 -3.02 -7.76 0.38
C GLU A 40 -3.60 -8.84 1.32
N PRO A 41 -2.93 -9.21 2.43
CA PRO A 41 -3.53 -10.07 3.46
C PRO A 41 -4.76 -9.47 4.16
N LYS A 42 -4.85 -8.13 4.24
CA LYS A 42 -5.90 -7.39 4.94
C LYS A 42 -7.10 -7.06 4.05
N LEU A 43 -6.93 -7.08 2.73
CA LEU A 43 -7.95 -6.72 1.74
C LEU A 43 -8.96 -7.86 1.49
N GLN A 44 -8.91 -8.93 2.29
CA GLN A 44 -9.92 -9.98 2.33
C GLN A 44 -10.19 -10.62 0.96
N PHE A 45 -9.20 -11.36 0.45
CA PHE A 45 -9.48 -12.48 -0.46
C PHE A 45 -10.04 -13.72 0.28
N ASP A 46 -10.24 -13.62 1.60
CA ASP A 46 -10.54 -14.76 2.48
C ASP A 46 -12.04 -15.05 2.66
N HIS A 47 -12.94 -14.10 2.39
CA HIS A 47 -14.37 -14.41 2.36
C HIS A 47 -14.74 -14.94 0.97
N GLY A 48 -14.20 -16.11 0.64
CA GLY A 48 -14.81 -16.96 -0.37
C GLY A 48 -16.29 -17.14 0.00
N THR A 49 -17.17 -16.87 -0.95
CA THR A 49 -18.60 -17.23 -0.92
C THR A 49 -18.78 -18.75 -0.95
N VAL A 50 -18.09 -19.49 -0.09
CA VAL A 50 -18.12 -20.94 0.00
C VAL A 50 -18.27 -21.32 1.47
N GLY A 51 -19.52 -21.30 1.96
CA GLY A 51 -19.81 -21.75 3.33
C GLY A 51 -21.26 -21.64 3.77
N GLY A 52 -22.09 -22.63 3.41
CA GLY A 52 -23.24 -23.05 4.22
C GLY A 52 -24.62 -22.79 3.64
N GLY A 53 -25.29 -23.82 3.09
CA GLY A 53 -26.72 -23.70 2.77
C GLY A 53 -27.46 -24.88 2.11
N THR A 54 -26.80 -25.86 1.47
CA THR A 54 -27.48 -27.05 0.92
C THR A 54 -26.83 -28.37 1.36
N SER A 55 -26.36 -28.42 2.61
CA SER A 55 -26.38 -29.69 3.35
C SER A 55 -27.78 -29.90 3.91
N ALA A 56 -28.79 -29.97 3.03
CA ALA A 56 -30.07 -30.55 3.44
C ALA A 56 -29.75 -32.02 3.78
N PRO A 57 -30.03 -32.48 5.01
CA PRO A 57 -29.71 -33.82 5.41
C PRO A 57 -30.39 -34.78 4.44
N ALA A 58 -29.65 -35.79 3.97
CA ALA A 58 -30.24 -36.88 3.20
C ALA A 58 -31.40 -37.44 4.02
N SER A 59 -32.63 -37.14 3.61
CA SER A 59 -33.82 -37.75 4.20
C SER A 59 -33.75 -39.25 3.93
N PRO A 60 -33.57 -40.11 4.95
CA PRO A 60 -33.78 -41.52 4.79
C PRO A 60 -35.29 -41.74 4.76
N ASN A 61 -35.72 -42.33 3.66
CA ASN A 61 -37.00 -42.91 3.29
C ASN A 61 -37.93 -43.41 4.44
N PRO A 62 -39.24 -43.51 4.18
CA PRO A 62 -39.84 -44.84 3.99
C PRO A 62 -40.50 -45.07 2.62
#